data_AF-A0A7W7ZKG9-F1
#
_entry.id   AF-A0A7W7ZKG9-F1
#
_cell.length_a   1.000
_cell.length_b   1.000
_cell.length_c   1.000
_cell.angle_alpha   90.00
_cell.angle_beta   90.00
_cell.angle_gamma   90.00
#
_symmetry.space_group_name_H-M   'P 1'
#
loop_
_entity.id
_entity.type
_entity.pdbx_description
1 polymer ?
#
loop_
_entity_poly.entity_id
_entity_poly.type
_entity_poly.pdbx_seq_one_letter_code
_entity_poly.pdbx_strand_id
1 'polypeptide(L)'
;MKLSLIGDVLRAGALVTAFGLGLAVAPAQTDVVPLWQKAAGGHSDFDVASVRLDKGEFRPPTFALSADDWFREPNGRFFADFTIETYLEFAYKLWLTDEERHAMLAALPGWVNSDRFAIEATAPLHATKDQYRLMMQALLAERFGVKLHVEQREMPVLAMTLIKPGKTGPKLIPHDKGVACEAAASPEVYPPFCYGFSARPKGKGTEFGSRNSPMDLIGKFLGSVAGGAGEISRPVVDQTGLIGRWDYTLEVAQPFGQGLSDANAENQGPTVIESMQEQLGIRLKSSRALIPVLIVDQVKRPTEN
;
A
#
# COMPACT_ATOMS: atom_id res chain seq x y z
N MET A 1 66.60 -6.14 -38.47
CA MET A 1 67.10 -6.05 -39.86
C MET A 1 65.89 -6.18 -40.79
N LYS A 2 65.68 -5.16 -41.64
CA LYS A 2 64.93 -5.07 -42.93
C LYS A 2 63.70 -5.98 -43.15
N LEU A 3 62.47 -5.44 -43.25
CA LEU A 3 61.77 -4.80 -44.40
C LEU A 3 61.46 -5.69 -45.62
N SER A 4 60.19 -5.57 -46.09
CA SER A 4 59.69 -5.71 -47.49
C SER A 4 59.32 -7.13 -47.97
N LEU A 5 58.25 -7.46 -48.73
CA LEU A 5 56.97 -6.85 -49.17
C LEU A 5 56.32 -7.86 -50.15
N ILE A 6 54.98 -7.74 -50.36
CA ILE A 6 54.16 -8.13 -51.54
C ILE A 6 53.62 -9.56 -51.66
N GLY A 7 52.29 -9.65 -51.87
CA GLY A 7 51.66 -10.70 -52.67
C GLY A 7 50.18 -10.98 -52.37
N ASP A 8 49.27 -10.12 -52.84
CA ASP A 8 47.81 -10.36 -52.89
C ASP A 8 47.44 -11.59 -53.73
N VAL A 9 46.48 -12.41 -53.26
CA VAL A 9 45.47 -13.06 -54.13
C VAL A 9 44.15 -13.24 -53.36
N LEU A 10 43.11 -12.60 -53.88
CA LEU A 10 41.71 -12.79 -53.52
C LEU A 10 41.26 -14.26 -53.62
N ARG A 11 40.55 -14.75 -52.60
CA ARG A 11 39.49 -15.76 -52.79
C ARG A 11 38.27 -15.41 -51.96
N ALA A 12 37.17 -15.15 -52.66
CA ALA A 12 35.84 -14.94 -52.12
C ALA A 12 35.38 -16.16 -51.31
N GLY A 13 35.12 -15.94 -50.02
CA GLY A 13 34.43 -16.89 -49.15
C GLY A 13 33.02 -16.38 -48.88
N ALA A 14 32.01 -17.15 -49.28
CA ALA A 14 30.61 -16.84 -49.11
C ALA A 14 30.25 -16.61 -47.63
N LEU A 15 29.66 -15.46 -47.33
CA LEU A 15 29.03 -15.16 -46.04
C LEU A 15 27.75 -16.01 -45.93
N VAL A 16 27.77 -17.08 -45.13
CA VAL A 16 26.55 -17.73 -44.66
C VAL A 16 26.10 -16.95 -43.42
N THR A 17 25.19 -16.01 -43.60
CA THR A 17 24.48 -15.36 -42.49
C THR A 17 23.48 -16.35 -41.91
N ALA A 18 23.89 -17.04 -40.84
CA ALA A 18 22.97 -17.78 -39.99
C ALA A 18 22.07 -16.78 -39.25
N PHE A 19 20.82 -16.65 -39.71
CA PHE A 19 19.75 -16.02 -38.93
C PHE A 19 19.46 -16.90 -37.71
N GLY A 20 20.15 -16.64 -36.60
CA GLY A 20 19.74 -17.16 -35.31
C GLY A 20 18.44 -16.49 -34.92
N LEU A 21 17.32 -17.21 -35.00
CA LEU A 21 16.12 -16.87 -34.25
C LEU A 21 16.47 -16.94 -32.76
N GLY A 22 16.87 -15.80 -32.19
CA GLY A 22 16.89 -15.62 -30.76
C GLY A 22 15.44 -15.65 -30.28
N LEU A 23 14.99 -16.79 -29.76
CA LEU A 23 13.79 -16.87 -28.94
C LEU A 23 14.00 -15.89 -27.79
N ALA A 24 13.26 -14.78 -27.82
CA ALA A 24 13.13 -13.91 -26.66
C ALA A 24 12.46 -14.74 -25.56
N VAL A 25 13.27 -15.25 -24.64
CA VAL A 25 12.77 -15.82 -23.40
C VAL A 25 12.19 -14.63 -22.63
N ALA A 26 10.86 -14.51 -22.63
CA ALA A 26 10.18 -13.60 -21.72
C ALA A 26 10.65 -13.95 -20.30
N PRO A 27 11.11 -12.97 -19.49
CA PRO A 27 11.46 -13.26 -18.11
C PRO A 27 10.21 -13.85 -17.44
N ALA A 28 10.33 -15.07 -16.92
CA ALA A 28 9.28 -15.64 -16.11
C ALA A 28 8.98 -14.66 -14.97
N GLN A 29 7.77 -14.09 -14.96
CA GLN A 29 7.23 -13.39 -13.80
C GLN A 29 7.19 -14.42 -12.69
N THR A 30 8.21 -14.44 -11.85
CA THR A 30 8.10 -15.13 -10.56
C THR A 30 7.09 -14.32 -9.78
N ASP A 31 5.90 -14.88 -9.57
CA ASP A 31 4.98 -14.44 -8.53
C ASP A 31 5.71 -14.61 -7.20
N VAL A 32 6.52 -13.61 -6.83
CA VAL A 32 7.23 -13.60 -5.56
C VAL A 32 6.17 -13.34 -4.51
N VAL A 33 5.58 -14.40 -3.96
CA VAL A 33 4.67 -14.32 -2.82
C VAL A 33 5.32 -13.45 -1.73
N PRO A 34 4.74 -12.30 -1.36
CA PRO A 34 5.22 -11.45 -0.29
C PRO A 34 5.65 -12.20 0.96
N LEU A 35 6.71 -11.71 1.63
CA LEU A 35 7.24 -12.32 2.85
C LEU A 35 6.19 -12.42 3.97
N TRP A 36 5.29 -11.43 4.09
CA TRP A 36 4.23 -11.45 5.09
C TRP A 36 3.21 -12.58 4.84
N GLN A 37 2.87 -12.88 3.58
CA GLN A 37 1.99 -14.00 3.25
C GLN A 37 2.64 -15.32 3.60
N LYS A 38 3.95 -15.48 3.31
CA LYS A 38 4.71 -16.66 3.72
C LYS A 38 4.74 -16.82 5.23
N ALA A 39 4.97 -15.73 5.97
CA ALA A 39 4.98 -15.72 7.43
C ALA A 39 3.61 -16.06 8.03
N ALA A 40 2.52 -15.71 7.33
CA ALA A 40 1.15 -16.01 7.75
C ALA A 40 0.66 -17.42 7.37
N GLY A 41 1.50 -18.25 6.75
CA GLY A 41 1.17 -19.64 6.37
C GLY A 41 0.76 -19.83 4.91
N GLY A 42 0.80 -18.77 4.09
CA GLY A 42 0.61 -18.81 2.63
C GLY A 42 -0.84 -18.88 2.16
N HIS A 43 -1.70 -19.64 2.84
CA HIS A 43 -3.13 -19.76 2.55
C HIS A 43 -3.94 -19.91 3.84
N SER A 44 -5.17 -19.39 3.86
CA SER A 44 -6.12 -19.56 4.96
C SER A 44 -7.53 -19.36 4.44
N ASP A 45 -8.52 -20.05 5.02
CA ASP A 45 -9.93 -19.93 4.67
C ASP A 45 -10.75 -19.54 5.91
N PHE A 46 -11.87 -18.84 5.69
CA PHE A 46 -12.91 -18.73 6.71
C PHE A 46 -13.57 -20.10 6.90
N ASP A 47 -13.95 -20.45 8.12
CA ASP A 47 -14.68 -21.70 8.39
C ASP A 47 -16.07 -21.68 7.73
N VAL A 48 -16.73 -20.51 7.78
CA VAL A 48 -18.01 -20.22 7.14
C VAL A 48 -17.99 -18.77 6.70
N ALA A 49 -18.50 -18.48 5.51
CA ALA A 49 -18.69 -17.10 5.04
C ALA A 49 -19.98 -16.97 4.24
N SER A 50 -20.73 -15.90 4.52
CA SER A 50 -21.85 -15.42 3.70
C SER A 50 -21.48 -14.09 3.06
N VAL A 51 -21.98 -13.87 1.84
CA VAL A 51 -21.68 -12.70 1.03
C VAL A 51 -22.99 -12.22 0.42
N ARG A 52 -23.35 -10.96 0.67
CA ARG A 52 -24.60 -10.35 0.19
C ARG A 52 -24.35 -8.95 -0.33
N LEU A 53 -25.00 -8.58 -1.43
CA LEU A 53 -25.01 -7.19 -1.87
C LEU A 53 -25.76 -6.35 -0.83
N ASP A 54 -25.13 -5.31 -0.28
CA ASP A 54 -25.74 -4.43 0.71
C ASP A 54 -25.99 -3.05 0.12
N LYS A 55 -27.27 -2.64 0.15
CA LYS A 55 -27.72 -1.30 -0.26
C LYS A 55 -28.28 -0.50 0.93
N GLY A 56 -28.21 -1.07 2.13
CA GLY A 56 -28.73 -0.49 3.35
C GLY A 56 -27.78 0.54 3.98
N GLU A 57 -28.02 0.80 5.26
CA GLU A 57 -27.13 1.62 6.07
C GLU A 57 -25.78 0.92 6.26
N PHE A 58 -24.70 1.69 6.15
CA PHE A 58 -23.36 1.18 6.37
C PHE A 58 -23.21 0.69 7.81
N ARG A 59 -22.67 -0.53 7.96
CA ARG A 59 -22.32 -1.10 9.25
C ARG A 59 -20.80 -1.16 9.39
N PRO A 60 -20.23 -0.69 10.52
CA PRO A 60 -18.79 -0.70 10.71
C PRO A 60 -18.26 -2.15 10.80
N PRO A 61 -17.04 -2.41 10.29
CA PRO A 61 -16.44 -3.73 10.35
C PRO A 61 -16.04 -4.11 11.78
N THR A 62 -15.79 -5.40 12.02
CA THR A 62 -15.33 -5.88 13.33
C THR A 62 -13.96 -5.33 13.73
N PHE A 63 -13.12 -5.03 12.75
CA PHE A 63 -11.88 -4.26 12.90
C PHE A 63 -11.60 -3.46 11.63
N ALA A 64 -10.70 -2.48 11.70
CA ALA A 64 -10.35 -1.66 10.54
C ALA A 64 -9.68 -2.48 9.42
N LEU A 65 -10.26 -2.42 8.21
CA LEU A 65 -9.70 -2.99 7.00
C LEU A 65 -8.61 -2.04 6.45
N SER A 66 -7.44 -2.07 7.08
CA SER A 66 -6.29 -1.23 6.76
C SER A 66 -5.04 -2.06 6.46
N ALA A 67 -3.99 -1.45 5.90
CA ALA A 67 -2.73 -2.12 5.56
C ALA A 67 -1.85 -2.43 6.78
N ASP A 68 -2.03 -1.72 7.89
CA ASP A 68 -1.26 -1.90 9.14
C ASP A 68 -1.65 -3.16 9.92
N ASP A 69 -0.84 -3.57 10.88
CA ASP A 69 -1.01 -4.84 11.59
C ASP A 69 -1.79 -4.72 12.91
N TRP A 70 -2.19 -3.51 13.31
CA TRP A 70 -2.97 -3.32 14.52
C TRP A 70 -4.43 -3.72 14.33
N PHE A 71 -4.93 -4.52 15.26
CA PHE A 71 -6.34 -4.86 15.36
C PHE A 71 -6.67 -5.39 16.77
N ARG A 72 -7.95 -5.41 17.11
CA ARG A 72 -8.47 -6.18 18.24
C ARG A 72 -8.99 -7.49 17.67
N GLU A 73 -8.41 -8.61 18.13
CA GLU A 73 -8.82 -9.93 17.66
C GLU A 73 -10.30 -10.15 18.02
N PRO A 74 -11.13 -10.58 17.04
CA PRO A 74 -12.58 -10.56 17.19
C PRO A 74 -13.17 -11.88 17.72
N ASN A 75 -12.36 -12.71 18.38
CA ASN A 75 -12.68 -14.06 18.84
C ASN A 75 -13.28 -14.92 17.71
N GLY A 76 -12.61 -14.95 16.56
CA GLY A 76 -13.03 -15.75 15.41
C GLY A 76 -14.28 -15.24 14.67
N ARG A 77 -14.84 -14.07 15.01
CA ARG A 77 -15.95 -13.47 14.25
C ARG A 77 -15.46 -12.43 13.26
N PHE A 78 -16.04 -12.39 12.07
CA PHE A 78 -15.72 -11.37 11.07
C PHE A 78 -16.98 -10.79 10.45
N PHE A 79 -17.04 -9.47 10.41
CA PHE A 79 -18.03 -8.69 9.69
C PHE A 79 -17.36 -7.50 9.00
N ALA A 80 -17.75 -7.24 7.76
CA ALA A 80 -17.41 -6.03 7.02
C ALA A 80 -18.44 -5.76 5.92
N ASP A 81 -18.74 -4.49 5.61
CA ASP A 81 -19.63 -4.08 4.51
C ASP A 81 -18.95 -3.01 3.65
N PHE A 82 -18.15 -3.44 2.67
CA PHE A 82 -17.36 -2.54 1.81
C PHE A 82 -17.39 -2.97 0.34
N THR A 83 -16.79 -2.12 -0.50
CA THR A 83 -16.56 -2.40 -1.91
C THR A 83 -15.49 -3.46 -2.10
N ILE A 84 -15.46 -4.08 -3.28
CA ILE A 84 -14.42 -5.07 -3.62
C ILE A 84 -13.04 -4.42 -3.65
N GLU A 85 -12.96 -3.16 -4.06
CA GLU A 85 -11.74 -2.37 -3.93
C GLU A 85 -11.19 -2.36 -2.50
N THR A 86 -12.00 -2.02 -1.49
CA THR A 86 -11.55 -2.01 -0.09
C THR A 86 -11.13 -3.40 0.39
N TYR A 87 -11.84 -4.45 -0.03
CA TYR A 87 -11.44 -5.82 0.30
C TYR A 87 -10.10 -6.21 -0.33
N LEU A 88 -9.83 -5.80 -1.57
CA LEU A 88 -8.54 -6.00 -2.23
C LEU A 88 -7.43 -5.23 -1.51
N GLU A 89 -7.66 -3.96 -1.18
CA GLU A 89 -6.68 -3.14 -0.47
C GLU A 89 -6.31 -3.76 0.89
N PHE A 90 -7.31 -4.21 1.65
CA PHE A 90 -7.08 -4.93 2.90
C PHE A 90 -6.32 -6.24 2.69
N ALA A 91 -6.81 -7.08 1.77
CA ALA A 91 -6.28 -8.41 1.51
C ALA A 91 -4.82 -8.40 1.07
N TYR A 92 -4.35 -7.33 0.42
CA TYR A 92 -2.99 -7.21 -0.12
C TYR A 92 -2.11 -6.18 0.60
N LYS A 93 -2.53 -5.66 1.76
CA LYS A 93 -1.81 -4.62 2.54
C LYS A 93 -1.50 -3.36 1.72
N LEU A 94 -2.51 -2.82 1.05
CA LEU A 94 -2.35 -1.68 0.16
C LEU A 94 -2.85 -0.38 0.82
N TRP A 95 -2.04 0.67 0.71
CA TRP A 95 -2.49 2.05 0.76
C TRP A 95 -2.12 2.67 -0.56
N LEU A 96 -3.13 2.95 -1.37
CA LEU A 96 -2.96 3.39 -2.75
C LEU A 96 -3.20 4.89 -2.84
N THR A 97 -2.40 5.55 -3.66
CA THR A 97 -2.78 6.87 -4.21
C THR A 97 -3.79 6.69 -5.33
N ASP A 98 -4.37 7.80 -5.79
CA ASP A 98 -5.35 7.75 -6.88
C ASP A 98 -4.77 7.08 -8.14
N GLU A 99 -3.55 7.42 -8.55
CA GLU A 99 -2.95 6.84 -9.75
C GLU A 99 -2.77 5.30 -9.64
N GLU A 100 -2.37 4.80 -8.47
CA GLU A 100 -2.23 3.35 -8.22
C GLU A 100 -3.58 2.65 -8.23
N ARG A 101 -4.59 3.24 -7.59
CA ARG A 101 -5.97 2.72 -7.59
C ARG A 101 -6.54 2.66 -9.00
N HIS A 102 -6.39 3.72 -9.78
CA HIS A 102 -6.83 3.75 -11.17
C HIS A 102 -6.11 2.67 -11.99
N ALA A 103 -4.81 2.49 -11.79
CA ALA A 103 -4.05 1.44 -12.47
C ALA A 103 -4.52 0.02 -12.10
N MET A 104 -4.81 -0.23 -10.82
CA MET A 104 -5.28 -1.53 -10.32
C MET A 104 -6.64 -1.92 -10.89
N LEU A 105 -7.55 -0.94 -11.05
CA LEU A 105 -8.96 -1.18 -11.40
C LEU A 105 -9.31 -0.85 -12.86
N ALA A 106 -8.35 -0.42 -13.68
CA ALA A 106 -8.59 0.17 -15.01
C ALA A 106 -9.47 -0.68 -15.95
N ALA A 107 -9.37 -2.01 -15.88
CA ALA A 107 -10.09 -2.94 -16.75
C ALA A 107 -11.37 -3.50 -16.11
N LEU A 108 -11.73 -3.05 -14.90
CA LEU A 108 -12.83 -3.61 -14.14
C LEU A 108 -14.14 -2.85 -14.34
N PRO A 109 -15.29 -3.52 -14.18
CA PRO A 109 -16.57 -2.84 -14.16
C PRO A 109 -16.68 -1.88 -12.97
N GLY A 110 -17.36 -0.74 -13.16
CA GLY A 110 -17.52 0.27 -12.12
C GLY A 110 -18.20 -0.22 -10.83
N TRP A 111 -18.95 -1.33 -10.83
CA TRP A 111 -19.55 -1.83 -9.60
C TRP A 111 -18.51 -2.25 -8.54
N VAL A 112 -17.27 -2.52 -8.94
CA VAL A 112 -16.17 -2.90 -8.02
C VAL A 112 -15.85 -1.83 -6.99
N ASN A 113 -16.02 -0.56 -7.35
CA ASN A 113 -15.77 0.58 -6.48
C ASN A 113 -17.04 1.27 -5.96
N SER A 114 -18.24 0.83 -6.38
CA SER A 114 -19.51 1.44 -5.96
C SER A 114 -20.39 0.52 -5.11
N ASP A 115 -20.45 -0.77 -5.44
CA ASP A 115 -21.34 -1.71 -4.76
C ASP A 115 -20.66 -2.23 -3.49
N ARG A 116 -21.37 -2.18 -2.36
CA ARG A 116 -20.90 -2.77 -1.10
C ARG A 116 -21.43 -4.19 -0.94
N PHE A 117 -20.58 -5.07 -0.42
CA PHE A 117 -20.94 -6.44 -0.12
C PHE A 117 -20.75 -6.70 1.36
N ALA A 118 -21.82 -7.04 2.08
CA ALA A 118 -21.72 -7.48 3.45
C ALA A 118 -21.12 -8.91 3.49
N ILE A 119 -20.02 -9.06 4.20
CA ILE A 119 -19.37 -10.34 4.50
C ILE A 119 -19.57 -10.63 5.99
N GLU A 120 -20.26 -11.71 6.30
CA GLU A 120 -20.36 -12.27 7.66
C GLU A 120 -19.69 -13.64 7.65
N ALA A 121 -18.64 -13.81 8.47
CA ALA A 121 -17.82 -15.00 8.47
C ALA A 121 -17.33 -15.41 9.88
N THR A 122 -16.90 -16.67 9.99
CA THR A 122 -16.20 -17.21 11.15
C THR A 122 -14.80 -17.67 10.77
N ALA A 123 -13.85 -17.52 11.67
CA ALA A 123 -12.46 -17.88 11.50
C ALA A 123 -11.93 -18.64 12.72
N PRO A 124 -10.82 -19.38 12.58
CA PRO A 124 -10.09 -19.95 13.70
C PRO A 124 -9.80 -18.92 14.79
N LEU A 125 -9.92 -19.34 16.04
CA LEU A 125 -9.57 -18.51 17.19
C LEU A 125 -8.09 -18.09 17.12
N HIS A 126 -7.82 -16.86 17.57
CA HIS A 126 -6.47 -16.28 17.61
C HIS A 126 -5.82 -16.10 16.23
N ALA A 127 -6.62 -16.05 15.16
CA ALA A 127 -6.13 -15.69 13.84
C ALA A 127 -5.53 -14.28 13.87
N THR A 128 -4.33 -14.14 13.29
CA THR A 128 -3.67 -12.85 13.09
C THR A 128 -4.39 -12.03 12.01
N LYS A 129 -4.20 -10.70 12.01
CA LYS A 129 -4.75 -9.85 10.93
C LYS A 129 -4.28 -10.30 9.55
N ASP A 130 -3.05 -10.82 9.43
CA ASP A 130 -2.53 -11.38 8.18
C ASP A 130 -3.22 -12.67 7.76
N GLN A 131 -3.62 -13.52 8.70
CA GLN A 131 -4.44 -14.69 8.38
C GLN A 131 -5.84 -14.26 7.91
N TYR A 132 -6.46 -13.24 8.51
CA TYR A 132 -7.70 -12.66 7.98
C TYR A 132 -7.54 -12.09 6.56
N ARG A 133 -6.38 -11.53 6.23
CA ARG A 133 -6.08 -11.08 4.85
C ARG A 133 -6.02 -12.26 3.89
N LEU A 134 -5.34 -13.35 4.27
CA LEU A 134 -5.30 -14.57 3.46
C LEU A 134 -6.70 -15.17 3.26
N MET A 135 -7.52 -15.21 4.32
CA MET A 135 -8.93 -15.64 4.23
C MET A 135 -9.75 -14.76 3.28
N MET A 136 -9.52 -13.44 3.31
CA MET A 136 -10.13 -12.51 2.36
C MET A 136 -9.68 -12.79 0.93
N GLN A 137 -8.38 -13.05 0.69
CA GLN A 137 -7.88 -13.41 -0.65
C GLN A 137 -8.56 -14.66 -1.18
N ALA A 138 -8.66 -15.71 -0.35
CA ALA A 138 -9.33 -16.96 -0.71
C ALA A 138 -10.81 -16.73 -1.03
N LEU A 139 -11.53 -15.99 -0.19
CA LEU A 139 -12.93 -15.66 -0.38
C LEU A 139 -13.15 -14.86 -1.68
N LEU A 140 -12.31 -13.85 -1.96
CA LEU A 140 -12.38 -13.06 -3.18
C LEU A 140 -12.14 -13.92 -4.43
N ALA A 141 -11.16 -14.83 -4.39
CA ALA A 141 -10.90 -15.75 -5.49
C ALA A 141 -12.09 -16.72 -5.71
N GLU A 142 -12.65 -17.28 -4.64
CA GLU A 142 -13.70 -18.31 -4.70
C GLU A 142 -15.07 -17.72 -5.07
N ARG A 143 -15.49 -16.62 -4.41
CA ARG A 143 -16.84 -16.06 -4.52
C ARG A 143 -16.97 -15.03 -5.63
N PHE A 144 -15.92 -14.24 -5.86
CA PHE A 144 -15.91 -13.17 -6.86
C PHE A 144 -15.06 -13.54 -8.08
N GLY A 145 -14.44 -14.72 -8.11
CA GLY A 145 -13.61 -15.14 -9.25
C GLY A 145 -12.43 -14.20 -9.50
N VAL A 146 -11.92 -13.56 -8.44
CA VAL A 146 -10.81 -12.60 -8.56
C VAL A 146 -9.59 -13.29 -9.12
N LYS A 147 -9.04 -12.72 -10.20
CA LYS A 147 -7.71 -13.05 -10.72
C LYS A 147 -6.90 -11.77 -10.80
N LEU A 148 -5.63 -11.88 -10.46
CA LEU A 148 -4.71 -10.76 -10.42
C LEU A 148 -3.29 -11.22 -10.68
N HIS A 149 -2.44 -10.25 -11.00
CA HIS A 149 -1.00 -10.41 -11.11
C HIS A 149 -0.29 -9.13 -10.67
N VAL A 150 1.01 -9.24 -10.43
CA VAL A 150 1.87 -8.08 -10.18
C VAL A 150 2.66 -7.77 -11.45
N GLU A 151 2.57 -6.52 -11.90
CA GLU A 151 3.33 -6.00 -13.03
C GLU A 151 4.34 -4.95 -12.53
N GLN A 152 5.54 -4.94 -13.10
CA GLN A 152 6.50 -3.88 -12.86
C GLN A 152 6.25 -2.74 -13.84
N ARG A 153 5.83 -1.57 -13.32
CA ARG A 153 5.54 -0.39 -14.15
C ARG A 153 6.48 0.75 -13.82
N GLU A 154 7.10 1.31 -14.86
CA GLU A 154 7.84 2.56 -14.72
C GLU A 154 6.83 3.71 -14.74
N MET A 155 6.70 4.43 -13.64
CA MET A 155 5.77 5.56 -13.54
C MET A 155 6.37 6.75 -12.79
N PRO A 156 5.82 7.96 -12.98
CA PRO A 156 6.16 9.10 -12.14
C PRO A 156 5.82 8.80 -10.67
N VAL A 157 6.80 8.99 -9.79
CA VAL A 157 6.63 8.77 -8.35
C VAL A 157 7.09 9.99 -7.56
N LEU A 158 6.74 10.02 -6.29
CA LEU A 158 7.26 10.94 -5.30
C LEU A 158 8.22 10.18 -4.38
N ALA A 159 9.52 10.38 -4.59
CA ALA A 159 10.54 9.86 -3.70
C ALA A 159 10.49 10.59 -2.36
N MET A 160 10.17 9.87 -1.30
CA MET A 160 10.22 10.35 0.08
C MET A 160 11.67 10.37 0.55
N THR A 161 12.20 11.56 0.83
CA THR A 161 13.62 11.76 1.19
C THR A 161 13.77 12.65 2.40
N LEU A 162 14.87 12.52 3.13
CA LEU A 162 15.20 13.49 4.19
C LEU A 162 15.59 14.84 3.58
N ILE A 163 15.17 15.93 4.21
CA ILE A 163 15.62 17.29 3.86
C ILE A 163 17.12 17.42 4.12
N LYS A 164 17.58 16.92 5.27
CA LYS A 164 18.99 16.88 5.66
C LYS A 164 19.40 15.42 5.82
N PRO A 165 20.38 14.91 5.05
CA PRO A 165 20.82 13.51 5.16
C PRO A 165 21.14 13.12 6.62
N GLY A 166 20.60 12.00 7.07
CA GLY A 166 20.82 11.48 8.43
C GLY A 166 20.15 12.26 9.56
N LYS A 167 19.33 13.28 9.27
CA LYS A 167 18.63 14.07 10.29
C LYS A 167 17.12 14.10 10.03
N THR A 168 16.35 13.59 10.99
CA THR A 168 14.89 13.68 11.03
C THR A 168 14.40 14.96 11.69
N GLY A 169 13.12 15.26 11.49
CA GLY A 169 12.40 16.27 12.26
C GLY A 169 12.04 15.77 13.67
N PRO A 170 11.62 16.69 14.56
CA PRO A 170 11.40 16.38 15.97
C PRO A 170 10.28 15.38 16.22
N LYS A 171 9.33 15.21 15.28
CA LYS A 171 8.20 14.29 15.41
C LYS A 171 8.38 12.99 14.62
N LEU A 172 9.61 12.67 14.20
CA LEU A 172 9.98 11.38 13.62
C LEU A 172 11.19 10.82 14.37
N ILE A 173 10.97 9.80 15.19
CA ILE A 173 12.00 9.20 16.04
C ILE A 173 12.11 7.70 15.81
N PRO A 174 13.31 7.11 15.98
CA PRO A 174 13.45 5.67 16.11
C PRO A 174 12.55 5.14 17.24
N HIS A 175 11.86 4.02 17.02
CA HIS A 175 10.93 3.46 18.00
C HIS A 175 11.63 3.07 19.33
N ASP A 176 12.90 2.66 19.27
CA ASP A 176 13.70 2.34 20.47
C ASP A 176 13.98 3.55 21.38
N LYS A 177 13.77 4.77 20.88
CA LYS A 177 13.80 6.02 21.65
C LYS A 177 12.41 6.51 22.07
N GLY A 178 11.35 5.84 21.60
CA GLY A 178 9.97 6.12 21.93
C GLY A 178 9.50 5.35 23.16
N VAL A 179 8.18 5.35 23.35
CA VAL A 179 7.54 4.54 24.40
C VAL A 179 7.42 3.10 23.89
N ALA A 180 7.72 2.12 24.74
CA ALA A 180 7.57 0.69 24.40
C ALA A 180 6.10 0.32 24.11
N CYS A 181 5.87 -0.70 23.30
CA CYS A 181 4.51 -1.14 22.94
C CYS A 181 3.76 -1.76 24.13
N GLU A 182 4.49 -2.36 25.06
CA GLU A 182 4.00 -3.02 26.26
C GLU A 182 3.82 -2.05 27.44
N ALA A 183 4.18 -0.77 27.25
CA ALA A 183 4.03 0.24 28.29
C ALA A 183 2.54 0.44 28.64
N ALA A 184 2.28 0.78 29.90
CA ALA A 184 0.94 1.11 30.36
C ALA A 184 0.35 2.27 29.53
N ALA A 185 -0.95 2.20 29.25
CA ALA A 185 -1.64 3.23 28.49
C ALA A 185 -1.49 4.60 29.19
N SER A 186 -1.08 5.61 28.44
CA SER A 186 -0.97 6.99 28.89
C SER A 186 -1.66 7.92 27.89
N PRO A 187 -2.45 8.91 28.35
CA PRO A 187 -3.06 9.93 27.47
C PRO A 187 -2.04 10.73 26.66
N GLU A 188 -0.79 10.80 27.12
CA GLU A 188 0.30 11.53 26.47
C GLU A 188 0.88 10.77 25.26
N VAL A 189 0.63 9.46 25.17
CA VAL A 189 1.19 8.60 24.12
C VAL A 189 0.19 8.46 22.98
N TYR A 190 0.62 8.84 21.79
CA TYR A 190 -0.20 8.74 20.58
C TYR A 190 0.59 8.12 19.41
N PRO A 191 -0.01 7.18 18.66
CA PRO A 191 -1.24 6.44 18.99
C PRO A 191 -1.12 5.60 20.28
N PRO A 192 -2.25 5.23 20.90
CA PRO A 192 -2.24 4.40 22.11
C PRO A 192 -1.89 2.92 21.83
N PHE A 193 -1.47 2.61 20.60
CA PHE A 193 -1.12 1.28 20.13
C PHE A 193 0.08 1.33 19.20
N CYS A 194 0.75 0.19 19.05
CA CYS A 194 1.81 -0.03 18.06
C CYS A 194 1.27 -0.77 16.83
N TYR A 195 2.08 -0.78 15.77
CA TYR A 195 1.84 -1.50 14.52
C TYR A 195 0.61 -1.04 13.75
N GLY A 196 0.08 0.13 14.12
CA GLY A 196 -1.14 0.70 13.58
C GLY A 196 -1.00 2.18 13.31
N PHE A 197 -1.90 2.70 12.48
CA PHE A 197 -1.96 4.10 12.11
C PHE A 197 -3.28 4.68 12.59
N SER A 198 -3.23 5.92 13.06
CA SER A 198 -4.39 6.58 13.63
C SER A 198 -4.47 8.03 13.17
N ALA A 199 -5.70 8.53 13.10
CA ALA A 199 -6.01 9.94 13.01
C ALA A 199 -6.90 10.31 14.20
N ARG A 200 -6.69 11.49 14.80
CA ARG A 200 -7.59 12.07 15.79
C ARG A 200 -7.72 13.57 15.60
N PRO A 201 -8.86 14.18 15.97
CA PRO A 201 -8.96 15.63 16.05
C PRO A 201 -7.90 16.20 17.01
N LYS A 202 -7.24 17.29 16.60
CA LYS A 202 -6.26 18.02 17.41
C LYS A 202 -6.43 19.52 17.17
N GLY A 203 -7.00 20.21 18.16
CA GLY A 203 -7.37 21.61 17.99
C GLY A 203 -8.36 21.78 16.83
N LYS A 204 -8.01 22.61 15.85
CA LYS A 204 -8.81 22.82 14.61
C LYS A 204 -8.46 21.83 13.49
N GLY A 205 -7.43 21.02 13.67
CA GLY A 205 -6.91 20.14 12.63
C GLY A 205 -6.92 18.66 13.05
N THR A 206 -6.03 17.90 12.43
CA THR A 206 -5.90 16.45 12.64
C THR A 206 -4.48 16.09 13.02
N GLU A 207 -4.34 15.21 14.01
CA GLU A 207 -3.07 14.57 14.34
C GLU A 207 -3.08 13.13 13.81
N PHE A 208 -2.24 12.87 12.82
CA PHE A 208 -1.92 11.52 12.38
C PHE A 208 -0.75 10.97 13.19
N GLY A 209 -0.68 9.66 13.34
CA GLY A 209 0.48 9.05 13.96
C GLY A 209 0.52 7.54 13.81
N SER A 210 1.71 7.02 14.05
CA SER A 210 1.99 5.59 14.12
C SER A 210 3.13 5.35 15.10
N ARG A 211 3.14 4.16 15.71
CA ARG A 211 4.27 3.68 16.50
C ARG A 211 4.72 2.30 16.01
N ASN A 212 6.03 2.07 16.04
CA ASN A 212 6.68 0.84 15.65
C ASN A 212 6.39 0.43 14.19
N SER A 213 6.50 1.37 13.26
CA SER A 213 6.22 1.14 11.83
C SER A 213 7.46 1.26 10.94
N PRO A 214 7.58 0.44 9.89
CA PRO A 214 8.64 0.60 8.92
C PRO A 214 8.39 1.84 8.04
N MET A 215 9.46 2.43 7.52
CA MET A 215 9.38 3.70 6.79
C MET A 215 8.64 3.61 5.46
N ASP A 216 8.66 2.45 4.78
CA ASP A 216 7.89 2.23 3.56
C ASP A 216 6.38 2.33 3.83
N LEU A 217 5.91 1.77 4.95
CA LEU A 217 4.51 1.82 5.35
C LEU A 217 4.10 3.23 5.80
N ILE A 218 4.99 3.96 6.48
CA ILE A 218 4.79 5.39 6.79
C ILE A 218 4.65 6.21 5.50
N GLY A 219 5.53 5.98 4.53
CA GLY A 219 5.49 6.68 3.24
C GLY A 219 4.21 6.43 2.46
N LYS A 220 3.75 5.17 2.39
CA LYS A 220 2.48 4.80 1.75
C LYS A 220 1.27 5.43 2.45
N PHE A 221 1.24 5.40 3.78
CA PHE A 221 0.15 6.01 4.54
C PHE A 221 0.08 7.53 4.31
N LEU A 222 1.21 8.23 4.48
CA LEU A 222 1.26 9.68 4.29
C LEU A 222 0.99 10.08 2.84
N GLY A 223 1.38 9.24 1.88
CA GLY A 223 1.00 9.39 0.47
C GLY A 223 -0.50 9.28 0.27
N SER A 224 -1.16 8.28 0.86
CA SER A 224 -2.61 8.13 0.82
C SER A 224 -3.33 9.31 1.49
N VAL A 225 -2.84 9.82 2.62
CA VAL A 225 -3.39 11.00 3.31
C VAL A 225 -3.26 12.26 2.44
N ALA A 226 -2.07 12.54 1.90
CA ALA A 226 -1.86 13.67 0.99
C ALA A 226 -2.67 13.52 -0.30
N GLY A 227 -2.90 12.28 -0.76
CA GLY A 227 -3.73 11.97 -1.91
C GLY A 227 -5.21 12.27 -1.66
N GLY A 228 -5.75 11.82 -0.53
CA GLY A 228 -7.11 12.13 -0.10
C GLY A 228 -7.34 13.63 0.15
N ALA A 229 -6.29 14.37 0.51
CA ALA A 229 -6.27 15.83 0.61
C ALA A 229 -6.09 16.54 -0.74
N GLY A 230 -5.96 15.82 -1.86
CA GLY A 230 -5.81 16.38 -3.20
C GLY A 230 -4.45 17.05 -3.46
N GLU A 231 -3.47 16.87 -2.57
CA GLU A 231 -2.14 17.48 -2.68
C GLU A 231 -1.23 16.69 -3.63
N ILE A 232 -1.43 15.38 -3.72
CA ILE A 232 -0.69 14.48 -4.61
C ILE A 232 -1.63 13.49 -5.28
N SER A 233 -1.21 12.93 -6.41
CA SER A 233 -1.88 11.78 -7.04
C SER A 233 -0.96 10.59 -7.22
N ARG A 234 0.36 10.83 -7.14
CA ARG A 234 1.42 9.89 -7.53
C ARG A 234 1.84 8.99 -6.36
N PRO A 235 2.28 7.76 -6.64
CA PRO A 235 2.83 6.85 -5.64
C PRO A 235 3.98 7.47 -4.85
N VAL A 236 4.06 7.15 -3.55
CA VAL A 236 5.19 7.54 -2.69
C VAL A 236 6.13 6.35 -2.48
N VAL A 237 7.42 6.56 -2.77
CA VAL A 237 8.46 5.53 -2.59
C VAL A 237 9.45 5.98 -1.53
N ASP A 238 9.68 5.14 -0.52
CA ASP A 238 10.69 5.43 0.52
C ASP A 238 12.10 5.42 -0.07
N GLN A 239 12.77 6.57 0.02
CA GLN A 239 14.18 6.78 -0.31
C GLN A 239 14.86 7.60 0.80
N THR A 240 14.37 7.47 2.03
CA THR A 240 14.94 8.17 3.18
C THR A 240 16.27 7.55 3.62
N GLY A 241 16.48 6.27 3.32
CA GLY A 241 17.62 5.48 3.80
C GLY A 241 17.54 5.14 5.29
N LEU A 242 16.41 5.43 5.94
CA LEU A 242 16.19 5.13 7.35
C LEU A 242 15.82 3.65 7.51
N ILE A 243 16.64 2.93 8.25
CA ILE A 243 16.41 1.52 8.58
C ILE A 243 15.70 1.38 9.94
N GLY A 244 15.11 0.22 10.20
CA GLY A 244 14.43 -0.08 11.46
C GLY A 244 12.97 0.40 11.50
N ARG A 245 12.44 0.57 12.71
CA ARG A 245 11.04 0.94 12.95
C ARG A 245 10.96 2.27 13.68
N TRP A 246 9.93 3.04 13.33
CA TRP A 246 9.84 4.45 13.63
C TRP A 246 8.49 4.80 14.23
N ASP A 247 8.52 5.83 15.07
CA ASP A 247 7.35 6.49 15.63
C ASP A 247 7.24 7.86 14.99
N TYR A 248 6.01 8.25 14.62
CA TYR A 248 5.75 9.60 14.17
C TYR A 248 4.42 10.14 14.66
N THR A 249 4.37 11.46 14.80
CA THR A 249 3.12 12.22 14.82
C THR A 249 3.20 13.35 13.80
N LEU A 250 2.08 13.65 13.17
CA LEU A 250 1.96 14.68 12.14
C LEU A 250 0.68 15.45 12.37
N GLU A 251 0.82 16.73 12.73
CA GLU A 251 -0.32 17.62 12.88
C GLU A 251 -0.55 18.37 11.56
N VAL A 252 -1.76 18.31 11.03
CA VAL A 252 -2.16 19.03 9.82
C VAL A 252 -3.36 19.92 10.13
N ALA A 253 -3.53 20.98 9.35
CA ALA A 253 -4.60 21.94 9.59
C ALA A 253 -6.00 21.42 9.25
N GLN A 254 -6.10 20.44 8.35
CA GLN A 254 -7.36 19.96 7.81
C GLN A 254 -8.03 18.95 8.77
N PRO A 255 -9.34 19.07 9.06
CA PRO A 255 -10.07 18.11 9.88
C PRO A 255 -10.33 16.79 9.13
N PHE A 256 -10.16 15.66 9.85
CA PHE A 256 -10.35 14.31 9.33
C PHE A 256 -11.83 14.03 8.98
N GLY A 257 -12.07 13.38 7.84
CA GLY A 257 -13.41 12.90 7.44
C GLY A 257 -14.32 13.93 6.76
N GLN A 258 -13.87 15.18 6.59
CA GLN A 258 -14.51 16.11 5.66
C GLN A 258 -13.80 16.00 4.32
N GLY A 259 -14.52 15.57 3.28
CA GLY A 259 -14.03 15.68 1.91
C GLY A 259 -13.75 17.14 1.56
N LEU A 260 -12.89 17.39 0.57
CA LEU A 260 -12.53 18.73 0.06
C LEU A 260 -13.72 19.53 -0.53
N SER A 261 -14.98 19.13 -0.30
CA SER A 261 -16.15 19.81 -0.85
C SER A 261 -16.44 21.17 -0.20
N ASP A 262 -15.90 21.43 0.98
CA ASP A 262 -16.16 22.68 1.70
C ASP A 262 -14.89 23.55 1.66
N ALA A 263 -14.63 24.09 0.47
CA ALA A 263 -13.64 25.14 0.24
C ALA A 263 -14.04 26.43 0.99
N ASN A 264 -13.85 26.45 2.31
CA ASN A 264 -13.63 27.68 3.04
C ASN A 264 -12.13 27.98 3.01
N ALA A 265 -11.73 28.73 1.99
CA ALA A 265 -10.36 29.16 1.71
C ALA A 265 -9.69 30.00 2.82
N GLU A 266 -10.36 30.22 3.95
CA GLU A 266 -9.90 31.06 5.07
C GLU A 266 -9.18 30.30 6.20
N ASN A 267 -9.12 28.96 6.17
CA ASN A 267 -8.44 28.14 7.19
C ASN A 267 -7.18 27.42 6.63
N GLN A 268 -6.30 28.12 5.93
CA GLN A 268 -5.08 27.54 5.36
C GLN A 268 -3.97 27.48 6.41
N GLY A 269 -4.10 26.58 7.39
CA GLY A 269 -2.90 26.08 8.08
C GLY A 269 -2.10 25.14 7.16
N PRO A 270 -0.94 24.62 7.62
CA PRO A 270 -0.03 23.88 6.74
C PRO A 270 -0.69 22.65 6.12
N THR A 271 -0.39 22.44 4.85
CA THR A 271 -0.71 21.24 4.06
C THR A 271 -0.06 19.99 4.67
N VAL A 272 -0.48 18.80 4.23
CA VAL A 272 0.15 17.53 4.62
C VAL A 272 1.63 17.55 4.22
N ILE A 273 1.95 17.99 2.99
CA ILE A 273 3.33 18.06 2.50
C ILE A 273 4.19 19.05 3.30
N GLU A 274 3.68 20.25 3.59
CA GLU A 274 4.41 21.24 4.42
C GLU A 274 4.64 20.70 5.83
N SER A 275 3.62 20.07 6.42
CA SER A 275 3.74 19.46 7.74
C SER A 275 4.78 18.33 7.77
N MET A 276 4.88 17.52 6.71
CA MET A 276 5.93 16.51 6.58
C MET A 276 7.33 17.14 6.56
N GLN A 277 7.48 18.27 5.86
CA GLN A 277 8.75 18.98 5.77
C GLN A 277 9.16 19.57 7.12
N GLU A 278 8.24 20.28 7.77
CA GLU A 278 8.52 21.01 9.00
C GLU A 278 8.66 20.08 10.22
N GLN A 279 7.79 19.09 10.34
CA GLN A 279 7.66 18.28 11.57
C GLN A 279 8.46 16.98 11.50
N LEU A 280 8.54 16.35 10.33
CA LEU A 280 9.23 15.07 10.13
C LEU A 280 10.60 15.23 9.48
N GLY A 281 10.91 16.40 8.91
CA GLY A 281 12.14 16.60 8.14
C GLY A 281 12.16 15.83 6.82
N ILE A 282 10.98 15.49 6.29
CA ILE A 282 10.79 14.69 5.08
C ILE A 282 10.31 15.58 3.95
N ARG A 283 10.86 15.39 2.75
CA ARG A 283 10.35 16.01 1.52
C ARG A 283 10.06 14.98 0.44
N LEU A 284 9.05 15.28 -0.37
CA LEU A 284 8.71 14.52 -1.56
C LEU A 284 9.41 15.13 -2.77
N LYS A 285 10.14 14.31 -3.52
CA LYS A 285 10.80 14.70 -4.78
C LYS A 285 10.19 13.96 -5.94
N SER A 286 9.79 14.68 -6.99
CA SER A 286 9.41 14.06 -8.25
C SER A 286 10.56 13.20 -8.77
N SER A 287 10.25 11.96 -9.12
CA SER A 287 11.19 10.99 -9.67
C SER A 287 10.46 10.05 -10.63
N ARG A 288 11.18 9.10 -11.20
CA ARG A 288 10.64 7.91 -11.87
C ARG A 288 11.21 6.68 -11.22
N ALA A 289 10.37 5.67 -11.05
CA ALA A 289 10.79 4.37 -10.52
C ALA A 289 9.98 3.26 -11.18
N LEU A 290 10.61 2.10 -11.28
CA LEU A 290 9.93 0.85 -11.55
C LEU A 290 9.30 0.39 -10.22
N ILE A 291 7.97 0.38 -10.15
CA ILE A 291 7.24 -0.06 -8.95
C ILE A 291 6.35 -1.27 -9.27
N PRO A 292 6.19 -2.20 -8.32
CA PRO A 292 5.22 -3.28 -8.45
C PRO A 292 3.80 -2.71 -8.32
N VAL A 293 2.96 -2.97 -9.32
CA VAL A 293 1.55 -2.61 -9.32
C VAL A 293 0.72 -3.89 -9.36
N LEU A 294 -0.23 -4.01 -8.43
CA LEU A 294 -1.21 -5.09 -8.44
C LEU A 294 -2.28 -4.78 -9.49
N ILE A 295 -2.47 -5.68 -10.45
CA ILE A 295 -3.49 -5.56 -11.50
C ILE A 295 -4.55 -6.62 -11.28
N VAL A 296 -5.81 -6.21 -11.28
CA VAL A 296 -6.93 -7.15 -11.19
C VAL A 296 -7.42 -7.45 -12.60
N ASP A 297 -7.20 -8.69 -13.03
CA ASP A 297 -7.52 -9.16 -14.38
C ASP A 297 -9.01 -9.49 -14.54
N GLN A 298 -9.61 -10.00 -13.47
CA GLN A 298 -10.96 -10.53 -13.53
C GLN A 298 -11.66 -10.35 -12.19
N VAL A 299 -12.95 -10.04 -12.27
CA VAL A 299 -13.89 -10.07 -11.16
C VAL A 299 -15.29 -10.39 -11.70
N LYS A 300 -16.08 -11.10 -10.91
CA LYS A 300 -17.46 -11.48 -11.21
C LYS A 300 -18.34 -11.07 -10.04
N ARG A 301 -19.59 -10.74 -10.33
CA ARG A 301 -20.59 -10.61 -9.26
C ARG A 301 -20.76 -11.98 -8.59
N PRO A 302 -20.81 -12.04 -7.25
CA PRO A 302 -20.98 -13.29 -6.55
C PRO A 302 -22.42 -13.79 -6.77
N THR A 303 -22.62 -15.09 -6.64
CA THR A 303 -23.95 -15.64 -6.37
C THR A 303 -24.25 -15.41 -4.90
N GLU A 304 -25.38 -14.79 -4.58
CA GLU A 304 -25.80 -14.54 -3.20
C GLU A 304 -26.05 -15.86 -2.45
N ASN A 305 -25.70 -15.88 -1.16
CA ASN A 305 -25.93 -16.98 -0.22
C ASN A 305 -26.56 -16.50 1.10
#